data_AF-L1NF07-F1
#
_entry.id   AF-L1NF07-F1
#
_cell.length_a   1.000
_cell.length_b   1.000
_cell.length_c   1.000
_cell.angle_alpha   90.00
_cell.angle_beta   90.00
_cell.angle_gamma   90.00
#
_symmetry.space_group_name_H-M   'P 1'
#
loop_
_entity.id
_entity.type
_entity.pdbx_description
1 polymer ?
#
loop_
_entity_poly.entity_id
_entity_poly.type
_entity_poly.pdbx_seq_one_letter_code
_entity_poly.pdbx_strand_id
1 'polypeptide(L)' 'MAKKLPSLRSVSTTNKRTHSLNILLNDREYKAILDHCEGQHIHNRSSWIRSVIMAEVLRENERNSPMLFEEDEMR' A
#
# COMPACT_ATOMS: atom_id res chain seq x y z
N MET A 1 13.00 33.04 -36.11
CA MET A 1 13.65 31.91 -35.41
C MET A 1 13.10 31.84 -33.99
N ALA A 2 12.04 31.08 -33.75
CA ALA A 2 11.41 30.97 -32.43
C ALA A 2 12.24 30.05 -31.52
N LYS A 3 12.70 30.56 -30.37
CA LYS A 3 13.44 29.79 -29.38
C LYS A 3 12.45 28.85 -28.65
N LYS A 4 12.60 27.54 -28.80
CA LYS A 4 11.84 26.54 -28.03
C LYS A 4 12.18 26.70 -26.54
N LEU A 5 11.16 26.90 -25.71
CA LEU A 5 11.28 26.86 -24.26
C LEU A 5 11.65 25.44 -23.79
N PRO A 6 12.52 25.30 -22.78
CA PRO A 6 12.84 23.99 -22.21
C PRO A 6 11.60 23.41 -21.55
N SER A 7 11.22 22.20 -21.98
CA SER A 7 10.18 21.39 -21.37
C SER A 7 10.52 21.19 -19.89
N LEU A 8 9.73 21.77 -18.99
CA LEU A 8 9.71 21.40 -17.58
C LEU A 8 9.31 19.92 -17.49
N ARG A 9 10.28 19.01 -17.50
CA ARG A 9 10.02 17.62 -17.08
C ARG A 9 9.52 17.73 -15.64
N SER A 10 8.23 17.50 -15.42
CA SER A 10 7.75 17.23 -14.06
C SER A 10 8.60 16.06 -13.56
N VAL A 11 9.44 16.31 -12.57
CA VAL A 11 10.12 15.23 -11.87
C VAL A 11 8.99 14.45 -11.20
N SER A 12 8.51 13.38 -11.83
CA SER A 12 7.57 12.49 -11.18
C SER A 12 8.34 11.87 -10.02
N THR A 13 8.11 12.37 -8.81
CA THR A 13 8.61 11.82 -7.55
C THR A 13 7.87 10.52 -7.22
N THR A 14 7.71 9.63 -8.21
CA THR A 14 7.26 8.28 -7.98
C THR A 14 8.34 7.58 -7.18
N ASN A 15 8.16 7.52 -5.86
CA ASN A 15 9.05 6.80 -4.96
C ASN A 15 9.24 5.38 -5.48
N LYS A 16 10.46 5.08 -5.90
CA LYS A 16 10.80 3.78 -6.47
C LYS A 16 10.79 2.75 -5.35
N ARG A 17 10.19 1.59 -5.62
CA ARG A 17 10.21 0.44 -4.71
C ARG A 17 11.55 -0.27 -4.89
N THR A 18 12.46 -0.09 -3.92
CA THR A 18 13.84 -0.62 -3.97
C THR A 18 14.07 -1.84 -3.08
N HIS A 19 13.13 -2.14 -2.17
CA HIS A 19 13.21 -3.28 -1.26
C HIS A 19 12.27 -4.40 -1.71
N SER A 20 12.74 -5.65 -1.62
CA SER A 20 11.94 -6.84 -1.85
C SER A 20 11.40 -7.40 -0.53
N LEU A 21 10.21 -8.01 -0.61
CA LEU A 21 9.60 -8.77 0.47
C LEU A 21 9.36 -10.18 -0.05
N ASN A 22 9.97 -11.17 0.61
CA ASN A 22 9.81 -12.58 0.30
C ASN A 22 9.02 -13.24 1.42
N ILE A 23 7.92 -13.91 1.08
CA ILE A 23 7.05 -14.62 2.02
C ILE A 23 6.97 -16.07 1.55
N LEU A 24 7.28 -17.00 2.45
CA LEU A 24 7.05 -18.42 2.22
C LEU A 24 5.67 -18.77 2.77
N LEU A 25 4.89 -19.48 1.96
CA LEU A 25 3.53 -19.87 2.27
C LEU A 25 3.42 -21.38 2.09
N ASN A 26 2.62 -22.03 2.92
CA ASN A 26 2.21 -23.40 2.64
C ASN A 26 1.15 -23.43 1.52
N ASP A 27 0.85 -24.64 1.02
CA ASP A 27 -0.09 -24.82 -0.09
C ASP A 27 -1.48 -24.27 0.22
N ARG A 28 -1.94 -24.39 1.49
CA ARG A 28 -3.27 -23.93 1.90
C ARG A 28 -3.34 -22.40 1.92
N GLU A 29 -2.33 -21.75 2.47
CA GLU A 29 -2.22 -20.29 2.51
C GLU A 29 -2.14 -19.70 1.10
N TYR A 30 -1.30 -20.30 0.25
CA TYR A 30 -1.15 -19.84 -1.13
C TYR A 30 -2.43 -20.03 -1.93
N LYS A 31 -3.12 -21.17 -1.76
CA LYS A 31 -4.42 -21.42 -2.39
C LYS A 31 -5.46 -20.40 -1.92
N ALA A 32 -5.56 -20.13 -0.62
CA ALA A 32 -6.51 -19.15 -0.09
C ALA A 32 -6.28 -17.75 -0.70
N ILE A 33 -5.02 -17.35 -0.90
CA ILE A 33 -4.69 -16.09 -1.58
C ILE A 33 -5.12 -16.12 -3.05
N LEU A 34 -4.89 -17.22 -3.77
CA LEU A 34 -5.30 -17.35 -5.17
C LEU A 34 -6.82 -17.26 -5.32
N ASP A 35 -7.56 -18.04 -4.53
CA ASP A 35 -9.02 -18.08 -4.56
C ASP A 35 -9.61 -16.69 -4.23
N HIS A 36 -9.02 -15.98 -3.27
CA HIS A 36 -9.43 -14.61 -2.94
C HIS A 36 -9.15 -13.64 -4.09
N CYS A 37 -7.96 -13.70 -4.70
CA CYS A 37 -7.62 -12.84 -5.83
C CYS A 37 -8.54 -13.09 -7.03
N GLU A 38 -8.88 -14.35 -7.30
CA GLU A 38 -9.83 -14.71 -8.36
C GLU A 38 -11.23 -14.16 -8.08
N GLY A 39 -11.76 -14.40 -6.88
CA GLY A 39 -13.11 -13.96 -6.49
C GLY A 39 -13.30 -12.44 -6.45
N GLN A 40 -12.21 -11.68 -6.26
CA GLN A 40 -12.24 -10.21 -6.23
C GLN A 40 -11.69 -9.56 -7.52
N HIS A 41 -11.42 -10.36 -8.57
CA HIS A 41 -10.83 -9.89 -9.84
C HIS A 41 -9.52 -9.11 -9.66
N ILE A 42 -8.69 -9.54 -8.71
CA ILE A 42 -7.40 -8.92 -8.42
C ILE A 42 -6.35 -9.47 -9.39
N HIS A 43 -5.99 -8.66 -10.39
CA HIS A 43 -4.98 -9.05 -11.38
C HIS A 43 -3.53 -8.93 -10.88
N ASN A 44 -3.26 -8.05 -9.90
CA ASN A 44 -1.92 -7.83 -9.37
C ASN A 44 -1.84 -8.19 -7.89
N ARG A 45 -1.56 -9.47 -7.63
CA ARG A 45 -1.41 -10.03 -6.29
C ARG A 45 -0.35 -9.32 -5.46
N SER A 46 0.82 -9.01 -6.02
CA SER A 46 1.88 -8.32 -5.27
C SER A 46 1.46 -6.90 -4.87
N SER A 47 0.62 -6.25 -5.68
CA SER A 47 0.04 -4.97 -5.31
C SER A 47 -0.97 -5.11 -4.18
N TRP A 48 -1.86 -6.09 -4.29
CA TRP A 48 -2.86 -6.36 -3.26
C TRP A 48 -2.23 -6.75 -1.92
N ILE A 49 -1.28 -7.70 -1.89
CA ILE A 49 -0.56 -8.10 -0.66
C ILE A 49 0.05 -6.87 0.01
N ARG A 50 0.70 -5.99 -0.76
CA ARG A 50 1.28 -4.75 -0.22
C ARG A 50 0.21 -3.86 0.40
N SER A 51 -0.92 -3.67 -0.28
CA SER A 51 -2.01 -2.84 0.24
C SER A 51 -2.59 -3.39 1.54
N VAL A 52 -2.77 -4.71 1.64
CA VAL A 52 -3.26 -5.38 2.86
C VAL A 52 -2.28 -5.17 4.02
N ILE A 53 -0.98 -5.42 3.80
CA ILE A 53 0.05 -5.22 4.84
C ILE A 53 0.08 -3.76 5.30
N MET A 54 0.08 -2.81 4.35
CA MET A 54 0.12 -1.39 4.71
C MET A 54 -1.13 -0.94 5.45
N ALA A 55 -2.32 -1.43 5.08
CA ALA A 55 -3.55 -1.13 5.78
C ALA A 55 -3.51 -1.61 7.24
N GLU A 56 -2.94 -2.80 7.49
CA GLU A 56 -2.75 -3.32 8.84
C GLU A 56 -1.80 -2.44 9.66
N VAL A 57 -0.63 -2.11 9.10
CA VAL A 57 0.37 -1.25 9.76
C VAL A 57 -0.23 0.11 10.14
N LEU A 58 -0.98 0.73 9.22
CA LEU A 58 -1.60 2.02 9.48
C LEU A 58 -2.67 1.93 10.57
N ARG A 59 -3.52 0.90 10.54
CA ARG A 59 -4.56 0.70 11.55
C ARG A 59 -3.98 0.46 12.94
N GLU A 60 -2.91 -0.32 13.02
CA GLU A 60 -2.20 -0.58 14.27
C GLU A 60 -1.56 0.71 14.80
N ASN A 61 -0.98 1.54 13.92
CA ASN A 61 -0.45 2.84 14.30
C ASN A 61 -1.53 3.80 14.78
N GLU A 62 -2.71 3.81 14.13
CA GLU A 62 -3.86 4.61 14.56
C GLU A 62 -4.36 4.15 15.94
N ARG A 63 -4.48 2.84 16.16
CA ARG A 63 -4.90 2.26 17.45
C ARG A 63 -3.96 2.59 18.59
N ASN A 64 -2.65 2.60 18.32
CA ASN A 64 -1.62 2.87 19.31
C ASN A 64 -1.24 4.36 19.40
N SER A 65 -1.87 5.21 18.58
CA SER A 65 -1.62 6.64 18.64
C SER A 65 -2.21 7.20 19.94
N PRO A 66 -1.44 7.93 20.75
CA PRO A 66 -2.02 8.60 21.91
C PRO A 66 -3.11 9.55 21.42
N MET A 67 -4.34 9.34 21.88
CA MET A 67 -5.43 10.25 21.54
C MET A 67 -5.13 11.61 22.17
N LEU A 68 -5.28 12.68 21.37
CA LEU A 68 -5.01 14.05 21.82
C LEU A 68 -6.02 14.51 22.87
N PHE A 69 -7.20 13.90 22.87
CA PHE A 69 -8.32 14.17 23.75
C PHE A 69 -8.88 12.84 24.23
N GLU A 70 -9.33 12.80 25.48
CA GLU A 70 -10.08 11.65 25.99
C GLU A 70 -11.47 11.56 25.33
N GLU A 71 -12.10 10.39 25.26
CA GLU A 71 -13.43 10.24 24.63
C GLU A 71 -14.49 11.18 25.22
N ASP A 72 -14.36 11.52 26.51
CA ASP A 72 -15.23 12.46 27.21
C ASP A 72 -15.05 13.92 26.76
N GLU A 73 -13.88 14.27 26.20
CA GLU A 73 -13.58 15.61 25.67
C GLU A 73 -14.02 15.78 24.20
N MET A 74 -14.34 14.69 23.50
CA MET A 74 -14.78 14.69 22.09
C MET A 74 -16.32 14.78 21.89
N ARG A 75 -17.10 14.80 22.97
CA ARG A 75 -18.58 14.84 22.95
C ARG A 75 -19.17 16.24 23.01
#